data_AF-A0A0Q7IRM5-F1
#
_entry.id   AF-A0A0Q7IRM5-F1
#
_cell.length_a   1.000
_cell.length_b   1.000
_cell.length_c   1.000
_cell.angle_alpha   90.00
_cell.angle_beta   90.00
_cell.angle_gamma   90.00
#
_symmetry.space_group_name_H-M   'P 1'
#
loop_
_entity.id
_entity.type
_entity.pdbx_description
1 polymer ?
#
loop_
_entity_poly.entity_id
_entity_poly.type
_entity_poly.pdbx_seq_one_letter_code
_entity_poly.pdbx_strand_id
1 'polypeptide(L)'
;MSKAVKLAEDFYVVSGDKLTHPWDASAYLITGKEPVLIDCGGADGYPALKRNLGELGVQPQDITKVIATQVTGIMYPDLHSWRWKAELSFGFTRLIESKWR
;
A
#
# COMPACT_ATOMS: atom_id res chain seq x y z
N MET A 1 13.12 -2.33 4.00
CA MET A 1 13.05 -0.92 4.46
C MET A 1 13.11 -0.78 5.98
N SER A 2 13.91 0.17 6.50
CA SER A 2 13.90 0.53 7.93
C SER A 2 12.95 1.68 8.29
N LYS A 3 12.70 2.67 7.41
CA LYS A 3 11.83 3.84 7.69
C LYS A 3 11.31 4.54 6.44
N ALA A 4 10.05 4.99 6.44
CA ALA A 4 9.43 5.72 5.32
C ALA A 4 10.29 6.86 4.77
N VAL A 5 10.27 7.05 3.43
CA VAL A 5 11.04 8.10 2.74
C VAL A 5 10.08 9.13 2.17
N LYS A 6 10.26 10.41 2.54
CA LYS A 6 9.48 11.52 1.98
C LYS A 6 9.98 11.84 0.57
N LEU A 7 9.10 11.78 -0.41
CA LEU A 7 9.37 12.13 -1.80
C LEU A 7 8.96 13.57 -2.12
N ALA A 8 7.81 14.00 -1.59
CA ALA A 8 7.29 15.37 -1.71
C ALA A 8 6.44 15.73 -0.49
N GLU A 9 5.85 16.91 -0.47
CA GLU A 9 4.83 17.26 0.51
C GLU A 9 3.69 16.22 0.46
N ASP A 10 3.37 15.68 1.62
CA ASP A 10 2.39 14.61 1.80
C ASP A 10 2.58 13.32 0.99
N PHE A 11 3.75 13.10 0.37
CA PHE A 11 3.97 11.93 -0.47
C PHE A 11 5.20 11.13 -0.03
N TYR A 12 5.00 9.84 0.26
CA TYR A 12 6.00 8.98 0.88
C TYR A 12 6.10 7.62 0.19
N VAL A 13 7.32 7.07 0.12
CA VAL A 13 7.54 5.62 -0.03
C VAL A 13 7.41 4.98 1.34
N VAL A 14 6.50 4.02 1.46
CA VAL A 14 6.23 3.31 2.72
C VAL A 14 6.62 1.84 2.67
N SER A 15 6.94 1.30 1.49
CA SER A 15 7.56 -0.01 1.31
C SER A 15 8.35 -0.09 -0.01
N GLY A 16 9.31 -1.02 -0.09
CA GLY A 16 10.01 -1.37 -1.34
C GLY A 16 11.01 -0.34 -1.91
N ASP A 17 11.53 0.60 -1.12
CA ASP A 17 12.44 1.68 -1.59
C ASP A 17 13.69 1.22 -2.36
N LYS A 18 14.25 0.07 -2.00
CA LYS A 18 15.53 -0.43 -2.53
C LYS A 18 15.37 -1.50 -3.61
N LEU A 19 14.16 -2.01 -3.83
CA LEU A 19 13.86 -3.08 -4.81
C LEU A 19 14.96 -4.14 -4.90
N THR A 20 15.31 -4.71 -3.74
CA THR A 20 16.43 -5.63 -3.59
C THR A 20 16.17 -7.03 -4.14
N HIS A 21 14.90 -7.37 -4.36
CA HIS A 21 14.47 -8.64 -4.91
C HIS A 21 13.63 -8.44 -6.19
N PRO A 22 13.71 -9.33 -7.19
CA PRO A 22 12.82 -9.32 -8.36
C PRO A 22 11.31 -9.34 -8.08
N TRP A 23 10.90 -9.69 -6.85
CA TRP A 23 9.50 -9.71 -6.43
C TRP A 23 9.16 -8.54 -5.50
N ASP A 24 10.14 -7.67 -5.20
CA ASP A 24 9.89 -6.48 -4.41
C ASP A 24 9.00 -5.55 -5.23
N ALA A 25 7.95 -5.07 -4.56
CA ALA A 25 7.11 -4.01 -5.08
C ALA A 25 7.16 -2.84 -4.10
N SER A 26 7.13 -1.63 -4.65
CA SER A 26 7.01 -0.42 -3.85
C SER A 26 5.56 -0.22 -3.39
N ALA A 27 5.42 0.46 -2.27
CA ALA A 27 4.14 1.01 -1.84
C ALA A 27 4.33 2.46 -1.47
N TYR A 28 3.35 3.29 -1.80
CA TYR A 28 3.39 4.72 -1.59
C TYR A 28 2.18 5.20 -0.82
N LEU A 29 2.36 6.22 0.00
CA LEU A 29 1.29 6.86 0.75
C LEU A 29 1.21 8.34 0.38
N ILE A 30 0.01 8.78 0.02
CA ILE A 30 -0.36 10.19 0.02
C ILE A 30 -1.09 10.47 1.33
N THR A 31 -0.51 11.31 2.19
CA THR A 31 -1.09 11.73 3.47
C THR A 31 -2.04 12.90 3.30
N GLY A 32 -2.73 13.29 4.38
CA GLY A 32 -3.68 14.41 4.39
C GLY A 32 -5.04 13.99 4.95
N LYS A 33 -6.08 14.77 4.62
CA LYS A 33 -7.45 14.51 5.12
C LYS A 33 -8.04 13.20 4.59
N GLU A 34 -7.64 12.79 3.40
CA GLU A 34 -8.09 11.56 2.76
C GLU A 34 -6.87 10.73 2.34
N PRO A 35 -6.27 9.95 3.26
CA PRO A 35 -5.08 9.17 2.96
C PRO A 35 -5.31 8.14 1.86
N VAL A 36 -4.43 8.14 0.86
CA VAL A 36 -4.49 7.21 -0.28
C VAL A 36 -3.23 6.36 -0.29
N LEU A 37 -3.42 5.04 -0.33
CA LEU A 37 -2.34 4.07 -0.47
C LEU A 37 -2.25 3.64 -1.94
N ILE A 38 -1.06 3.66 -2.51
CA ILE A 38 -0.77 3.17 -3.86
C ILE A 38 0.04 1.89 -3.69
N ASP A 39 -0.52 0.79 -4.18
CA ASP A 39 -0.03 -0.57 -4.00
C ASP A 39 0.16 -0.95 -2.53
N CYS A 40 0.68 -2.14 -2.26
CA CYS A 40 0.94 -2.60 -0.89
C CYS A 40 2.32 -3.27 -0.73
N GLY A 41 3.13 -3.23 -1.79
CA GLY A 41 4.43 -3.89 -1.85
C GLY A 41 4.30 -5.42 -1.96
N GLY A 42 5.43 -6.12 -1.80
CA GLY A 42 5.45 -7.58 -1.72
C GLY A 42 5.15 -8.10 -0.30
N ALA A 43 4.90 -9.41 -0.18
CA ALA A 43 4.64 -10.08 1.10
C ALA A 43 5.65 -9.70 2.21
N ASP A 44 6.94 -9.71 1.89
CA ASP A 44 8.03 -9.41 2.83
C ASP A 44 8.06 -7.93 3.25
N GLY A 45 7.46 -7.05 2.46
CA GLY A 45 7.35 -5.61 2.74
C GLY A 45 6.24 -5.26 3.72
N TYR A 46 5.32 -6.19 4.01
CA TYR A 46 4.11 -5.92 4.77
C TYR A 46 4.34 -5.45 6.23
N PRO A 47 5.27 -6.04 7.01
CA PRO A 47 5.58 -5.53 8.35
C PRO A 47 6.17 -4.11 8.32
N ALA A 48 7.01 -3.82 7.33
CA ALA A 48 7.60 -2.50 7.16
C ALA A 48 6.54 -1.46 6.76
N LEU A 49 5.61 -1.83 5.88
CA LEU A 49 4.47 -0.99 5.50
C LEU A 49 3.64 -0.59 6.73
N LYS A 50 3.16 -1.57 7.52
CA LYS A 50 2.35 -1.28 8.72
C LYS A 50 3.07 -0.38 9.72
N ARG A 51 4.34 -0.66 10.00
CA ARG A 51 5.17 0.19 10.88
C ARG A 51 5.26 1.62 10.35
N ASN A 52 5.61 1.76 9.07
CA ASN A 52 5.82 3.05 8.42
C ASN A 52 4.53 3.89 8.34
N LEU A 53 3.36 3.27 8.11
CA LEU A 53 2.07 3.95 8.21
C LEU A 53 1.88 4.55 9.62
N GLY A 54 2.10 3.74 10.65
CA GLY A 54 1.98 4.19 12.05
C GLY A 54 2.95 5.31 12.42
N GLU A 55 4.19 5.27 11.92
CA GLU A 55 5.17 6.36 12.10
C GLU A 55 4.75 7.68 11.44
N LEU A 56 3.92 7.61 10.39
CA LEU A 56 3.33 8.77 9.72
C LEU A 56 1.98 9.18 10.35
N GLY A 57 1.56 8.54 11.44
CA GLY A 57 0.29 8.83 12.11
C GLY A 57 -0.95 8.34 11.36
N VAL A 58 -0.77 7.45 10.37
CA VAL A 58 -1.86 6.87 9.58
C VAL A 58 -2.06 5.42 10.01
N GLN A 59 -3.27 5.07 10.43
CA GLN A 59 -3.64 3.68 10.64
C GLN A 59 -4.23 3.10 9.34
N PRO A 60 -4.16 1.78 9.15
CA PRO A 60 -4.87 1.07 8.09
C PRO A 60 -6.30 1.56 7.83
N GLN A 61 -7.07 1.80 8.90
CA GLN A 61 -8.48 2.18 8.84
C GLN A 61 -8.70 3.61 8.36
N ASP A 62 -7.68 4.46 8.41
CA ASP A 62 -7.73 5.85 7.94
C ASP A 62 -7.58 5.94 6.41
N ILE A 63 -7.12 4.86 5.77
CA ILE A 63 -6.92 4.82 4.32
C ILE A 63 -8.29 4.78 3.64
N THR A 64 -8.60 5.88 2.94
CA THR A 64 -9.87 6.06 2.22
C THR A 64 -9.89 5.32 0.89
N LYS A 65 -8.70 5.06 0.33
CA LYS A 65 -8.56 4.53 -1.03
C LYS A 65 -7.26 3.76 -1.20
N VAL A 66 -7.34 2.63 -1.91
CA VAL A 66 -6.17 1.91 -2.42
C VAL A 66 -6.18 1.93 -3.94
N ILE A 67 -5.08 2.37 -4.53
CA ILE A 67 -4.86 2.32 -5.98
C ILE A 67 -3.92 1.16 -6.25
N ALA A 68 -4.39 0.15 -6.97
CA ALA A 68 -3.54 -0.94 -7.43
C ALA A 68 -3.06 -0.63 -8.85
N THR A 69 -1.75 -0.40 -9.01
CA THR A 69 -1.14 -0.15 -10.33
C THR A 69 -0.92 -1.45 -11.09
N GLN A 70 -0.57 -2.51 -10.37
CA GLN A 70 -0.42 -3.86 -10.87
C GLN A 70 -0.98 -4.85 -9.86
N VAL A 71 -1.77 -5.84 -10.31
CA VAL A 71 -2.30 -6.88 -9.43
C VAL A 71 -1.63 -8.20 -9.78
N THR A 72 -0.82 -8.70 -8.85
CA THR A 72 -0.17 -10.01 -8.95
C THR A 72 -0.34 -10.74 -7.61
N GLY A 73 -0.34 -12.08 -7.64
CA GLY A 73 -0.50 -12.90 -6.43
C GLY A 73 0.56 -12.66 -5.35
N ILE A 74 1.71 -12.07 -5.72
CA ILE A 74 2.81 -11.71 -4.81
C ILE A 74 2.59 -10.41 -4.05
N MET A 75 1.78 -9.49 -4.59
CA MET A 75 1.47 -8.22 -3.92
C MET A 75 0.39 -8.39 -2.85
N TYR A 76 -0.49 -9.38 -2.99
CA TYR A 76 -1.69 -9.48 -2.17
C TYR A 76 -1.93 -10.85 -1.53
N PRO A 77 -0.94 -11.48 -0.86
CA PRO A 77 -1.21 -12.73 -0.14
C PRO A 77 -2.23 -12.54 1.00
N ASP A 78 -2.35 -11.31 1.51
CA ASP A 78 -3.13 -10.95 2.70
C ASP A 78 -4.40 -10.09 2.41
N LEU A 79 -4.84 -9.99 1.15
CA LEU A 79 -6.14 -9.34 0.83
C LEU A 79 -7.34 -10.00 1.53
N HIS A 80 -7.17 -11.22 2.05
CA HIS A 80 -8.20 -11.89 2.85
C HIS A 80 -8.20 -11.44 4.32
N SER A 81 -7.06 -11.04 4.89
CA SER A 81 -6.95 -10.62 6.30
C SER A 81 -7.34 -9.16 6.51
N TRP A 82 -7.17 -8.34 5.50
CA TRP A 82 -7.74 -7.01 5.43
C TRP A 82 -9.04 -7.09 4.64
N ARG A 83 -10.18 -6.67 5.17
CA ARG A 83 -11.49 -6.76 4.48
C ARG A 83 -11.62 -5.80 3.28
N TRP A 84 -10.66 -5.77 2.36
CA TRP A 84 -10.76 -5.02 1.11
C TRP A 84 -11.55 -5.85 0.10
N LYS A 85 -12.65 -5.30 -0.41
CA LYS A 85 -13.24 -5.81 -1.65
C LYS A 85 -12.41 -5.27 -2.82
N ALA A 86 -11.29 -5.92 -3.10
CA ALA A 86 -10.65 -5.80 -4.40
C ALA A 86 -11.50 -6.59 -5.39
N GLU A 87 -12.37 -5.88 -6.08
CA GLU A 87 -13.01 -6.43 -7.25
C GLU A 87 -11.87 -6.59 -8.29
N LEU A 88 -11.75 -7.70 -9.03
CA LEU A 88 -10.61 -7.97 -9.92
C LEU A 88 -11.07 -7.95 -11.38
N SER A 89 -10.43 -7.14 -12.21
CA SER A 89 -10.69 -7.05 -13.65
C SER A 89 -9.32 -7.03 -14.32
N PHE A 90 -9.03 -8.10 -15.06
CA PHE A 90 -7.77 -8.23 -15.79
C PHE A 90 -7.66 -7.09 -16.82
N GLY A 91 -6.64 -6.25 -16.68
CA GLY A 91 -6.27 -5.26 -17.69
C GLY A 91 -6.88 -3.86 -17.52
N PHE A 92 -6.55 -3.17 -16.42
CA PHE A 92 -6.29 -1.71 -16.29
C PHE A 92 -6.26 -1.34 -14.79
N THR A 93 -5.55 -0.26 -14.44
CA THR A 93 -5.48 0.34 -13.11
C THR A 93 -6.84 0.31 -12.41
N ARG A 94 -6.93 -0.31 -11.23
CA ARG A 94 -8.20 -0.39 -10.48
C ARG A 94 -8.16 0.45 -9.22
N LEU A 95 -9.22 1.23 -9.04
CA LEU A 95 -9.58 1.84 -7.77
C LEU A 95 -10.20 0.77 -6.87
N ILE A 96 -9.57 0.49 -5.73
CA ILE A 96 -10.17 -0.33 -4.68
C ILE A 96 -10.75 0.64 -3.65
N GLU A 97 -12.09 0.73 -3.61
CA GLU A 97 -12.77 1.44 -2.54
C GLU A 97 -12.78 0.56 -1.28
N SER A 98 -12.21 1.09 -0.20
CA SER A 98 -12.22 0.43 1.10
C SER A 98 -13.62 0.60 1.71
N LYS A 99 -14.24 -0.50 2.15
CA LYS A 99 -15.35 -0.46 3.09
C LYS A 99 -14.93 -1.21 4.34
N TRP A 100 -14.45 -0.46 5.33
CA TRP A 100 -14.15 -0.98 6.66
C TRP A 100 -15.47 -1.28 7.40
N ARG A 101 -15.59 -2.50 7.94
CA ARG A 101 -16.63 -2.91 8.90
C ARG A 101 -15.97 -3.40 10.16
#